data_AF-A0A1J0LL99-F1
#
_entry.id   AF-A0A1J0LL99-F1
#
_cell.length_a   1.000
_cell.length_b   1.000
_cell.length_c   1.000
_cell.angle_alpha   90.00
_cell.angle_beta   90.00
_cell.angle_gamma   90.00
#
_symmetry.space_group_name_H-M   'P 1'
#
loop_
_entity.id
_entity.type
_entity.pdbx_description
1 polymer ?
#
loop_
_entity_poly.entity_id
_entity_poly.type
_entity_poly.pdbx_seq_one_letter_code
_entity_poly.pdbx_strand_id
1 'polypeptide(L)'
;MITFYFKKITFLTFSFLLVSSLLLNAQVGIGTNTPNESSILDIVALNKGVSLPNVNITSENDNITVPNPKKGLIIFNDGSSIHEGFYYNSGTTTTPKWTLLSAHDSSKGSFVAKIPFSLANPSHVLSLGDIEVRYNATGINGYSQIRFKNLAPGETHKYVTFNTENWTPPSTGRYNSTTTCLGTSSFTNICGSTEIKLNKEFNSILIYIFKEGDYNVYNYKISFITKSDGKSYTSLIMEKY
;
A
#
# COMPACT_ATOMS: atom_id res chain seq x y z
N MET A 1 8.72 -65.28 -39.67
CA MET A 1 8.05 -64.06 -40.20
C MET A 1 7.07 -63.47 -39.18
N ILE A 2 6.14 -64.26 -38.63
CA ILE A 2 5.11 -63.82 -37.66
C ILE A 2 5.70 -63.14 -36.40
N THR A 3 6.75 -63.70 -35.79
CA THR A 3 7.39 -63.16 -34.57
C THR A 3 8.01 -61.78 -34.76
N PHE A 4 8.38 -61.40 -36.00
CA PHE A 4 8.95 -60.10 -36.31
C PHE A 4 7.87 -59.00 -36.37
N TYR A 5 6.67 -59.35 -36.83
CA TYR A 5 5.52 -58.45 -36.86
C TYR A 5 4.99 -58.16 -35.44
N PHE A 6 4.95 -59.16 -34.56
CA PHE A 6 4.55 -58.97 -33.16
C PHE A 6 5.48 -57.99 -32.42
N LYS A 7 6.81 -58.12 -32.58
CA LYS A 7 7.77 -57.17 -31.98
C LYS A 7 7.59 -55.73 -32.46
N LYS A 8 7.28 -55.52 -33.75
CA LYS A 8 7.00 -54.18 -34.31
C LYS A 8 5.72 -53.57 -33.75
N ILE A 9 4.65 -54.35 -33.61
CA ILE A 9 3.38 -53.89 -33.06
C ILE A 9 3.56 -53.48 -31.60
N THR A 10 4.26 -54.27 -30.79
CA THR A 10 4.54 -53.94 -29.38
C THR A 10 5.39 -52.66 -29.23
N PHE A 11 6.35 -52.45 -30.13
CA PHE A 11 7.17 -51.23 -30.13
C PHE A 11 6.35 -49.98 -30.49
N LEU A 12 5.46 -50.09 -31.50
CA LEU A 12 4.57 -49.01 -31.92
C LEU A 12 3.57 -48.64 -30.83
N THR A 13 2.96 -49.62 -30.15
CA THR A 13 2.02 -49.33 -29.05
C THR A 13 2.73 -48.71 -27.85
N PHE A 14 3.93 -49.16 -27.50
CA PHE A 14 4.73 -48.53 -26.44
C PHE A 14 5.12 -47.09 -26.79
N SER A 15 5.56 -46.85 -28.04
CA SER A 15 5.93 -45.52 -28.50
C SER A 15 4.72 -44.57 -28.56
N PHE A 16 3.55 -45.06 -28.97
CA PHE A 16 2.30 -44.29 -28.94
C PHE A 16 1.89 -43.90 -27.51
N LEU A 17 1.97 -44.85 -26.56
CA LEU A 17 1.69 -44.56 -25.15
C LEU A 17 2.68 -43.53 -24.57
N LEU A 18 3.97 -43.63 -24.91
CA LEU A 18 5.00 -42.69 -24.46
C LEU A 18 4.81 -41.27 -25.01
N VAL A 19 4.35 -41.12 -26.26
CA VAL A 19 4.06 -39.80 -26.85
C VAL A 19 2.77 -39.22 -26.27
N SER A 20 1.76 -40.05 -26.01
CA SER A 20 0.49 -39.59 -25.44
C SER A 20 0.62 -39.06 -24.02
N SER A 21 1.55 -39.58 -23.21
CA SER A 21 1.78 -39.09 -21.85
C SER A 21 2.45 -37.71 -21.81
N LEU A 22 3.18 -37.32 -22.86
CA LEU A 22 3.79 -35.99 -22.98
C LEU A 22 2.76 -34.88 -23.29
N LEU A 23 1.54 -35.25 -23.68
CA LEU A 23 0.45 -34.33 -23.99
C LEU A 23 -0.51 -34.11 -22.79
N LEU A 24 -0.24 -34.73 -21.64
CA LEU A 24 -1.06 -34.58 -20.44
C LEU A 24 -0.58 -33.38 -19.61
N ASN A 25 -1.48 -32.41 -19.37
CA ASN A 25 -1.22 -31.29 -18.48
C ASN A 25 -1.44 -31.72 -17.02
N ALA A 26 -0.52 -31.37 -16.12
CA ALA A 26 -0.59 -31.68 -14.67
C ALA A 26 -1.38 -30.64 -13.85
N GLN A 27 -2.13 -29.76 -14.51
CA GLN A 27 -2.94 -28.73 -13.87
C GLN A 27 -4.16 -29.32 -13.15
N VAL A 28 -4.46 -28.79 -11.97
CA VAL A 28 -5.60 -29.23 -11.15
C VAL A 28 -6.77 -28.29 -11.40
N GLY A 29 -7.85 -28.80 -11.97
CA GLY A 29 -9.14 -28.11 -12.04
C GLY A 29 -10.08 -28.60 -10.96
N ILE A 30 -10.65 -27.69 -10.18
CA ILE A 30 -11.77 -28.00 -9.26
C ILE A 30 -12.99 -27.21 -9.73
N GLY A 31 -14.02 -27.93 -10.19
CA GLY A 31 -15.21 -27.31 -10.76
C GLY A 31 -15.05 -26.81 -12.21
N THR A 32 -13.92 -27.12 -12.85
CA THR A 32 -13.67 -26.86 -14.28
C THR A 32 -12.86 -28.02 -14.89
N ASN A 33 -13.20 -28.40 -16.12
CA ASN A 33 -12.41 -29.33 -16.94
C ASN A 33 -11.40 -28.61 -17.85
N THR A 34 -11.47 -27.28 -17.89
CA THR A 34 -10.57 -26.42 -18.66
C THR A 34 -9.94 -25.39 -17.72
N PRO A 35 -8.98 -25.80 -16.86
CA PRO A 35 -8.23 -24.86 -16.04
C PRO A 35 -7.56 -23.80 -16.91
N ASN A 36 -7.46 -22.58 -16.40
CA ASN A 36 -6.74 -21.51 -17.05
C ASN A 36 -5.28 -21.92 -17.30
N GLU A 37 -4.78 -21.70 -18.52
CA GLU A 37 -3.43 -22.10 -18.93
C GLU A 37 -2.31 -21.44 -18.08
N SER A 38 -2.60 -20.30 -17.42
CA SER A 38 -1.66 -19.63 -16.53
C SER A 38 -1.76 -20.09 -15.06
N SER A 39 -2.51 -21.14 -14.73
CA SER A 39 -2.67 -21.63 -13.35
C SER A 39 -2.36 -23.12 -13.20
N ILE A 40 -1.66 -23.47 -12.11
CA ILE A 40 -1.44 -24.88 -11.73
C ILE A 40 -2.63 -25.46 -10.97
N LEU A 41 -3.44 -24.60 -10.36
CA LEU A 41 -4.68 -24.91 -9.67
C LEU A 41 -5.71 -23.85 -10.05
N ASP A 42 -6.82 -24.26 -10.67
CA ASP A 42 -7.94 -23.40 -11.01
C ASP A 42 -9.22 -23.90 -10.32
N ILE A 43 -9.90 -23.02 -9.59
CA ILE A 43 -11.08 -23.38 -8.79
C ILE A 43 -12.24 -22.49 -9.22
N VAL A 44 -13.26 -23.10 -9.81
CA VAL A 44 -14.42 -22.40 -10.35
C VAL A 44 -15.69 -22.88 -9.66
N ALA A 45 -16.42 -21.95 -9.04
CA ALA A 45 -17.75 -22.20 -8.48
C ALA A 45 -18.57 -20.89 -8.45
N LEU A 46 -19.90 -20.98 -8.60
CA LEU A 46 -20.77 -19.81 -8.59
C LEU A 46 -21.11 -19.30 -7.17
N ASN A 47 -21.14 -20.20 -6.19
CA ASN A 47 -21.65 -19.94 -4.84
C ASN A 47 -20.87 -20.70 -3.76
N LYS A 48 -19.60 -21.02 -4.01
CA LYS A 48 -18.69 -21.68 -3.07
C LYS A 48 -17.38 -20.92 -2.99
N GLY A 49 -16.79 -20.88 -1.80
CA GLY A 49 -15.45 -20.35 -1.57
C GLY A 49 -14.41 -21.47 -1.38
N VAL A 50 -13.15 -21.07 -1.21
CA VAL A 50 -12.06 -21.97 -0.85
C VAL A 50 -11.77 -21.83 0.64
N SER A 51 -11.92 -22.92 1.39
CA SER A 51 -11.43 -22.97 2.77
C SER A 51 -9.94 -23.27 2.75
N LEU A 52 -9.14 -22.35 3.29
CA LEU A 52 -7.72 -22.55 3.51
C LEU A 52 -7.49 -23.22 4.88
N PRO A 53 -6.29 -23.77 5.14
CA PRO A 53 -5.98 -24.32 6.47
C PRO A 53 -6.23 -23.29 7.57
N ASN A 54 -7.11 -23.65 8.51
CA ASN A 54 -7.33 -22.89 9.74
C ASN A 54 -6.28 -23.30 10.76
N VAL A 55 -5.51 -22.34 11.28
CA VAL A 55 -4.42 -22.58 12.22
C VAL A 55 -4.39 -21.50 13.29
N ASN A 56 -4.11 -21.87 14.53
CA ASN A 56 -4.03 -20.91 15.64
C ASN A 56 -2.59 -20.43 15.84
N ILE A 57 -2.14 -19.49 15.00
CA ILE A 57 -0.81 -18.89 15.17
C ILE A 57 -0.82 -17.91 16.35
N THR A 58 0.21 -17.98 17.18
CA THR A 58 0.25 -17.27 18.47
C THR A 58 0.96 -15.91 18.41
N SER A 59 1.73 -15.64 17.35
CA SER A 59 2.43 -14.37 17.11
C SER A 59 2.79 -14.20 15.63
N GLU A 60 3.17 -12.97 15.23
CA GLU A 60 3.63 -12.70 13.86
C GLU A 60 4.90 -13.47 13.46
N ASN A 61 5.68 -13.96 14.42
CA ASN A 61 6.92 -14.72 14.17
C ASN A 61 6.79 -16.20 14.56
N ASP A 62 5.56 -16.70 14.75
CA ASP A 62 5.31 -18.10 15.11
C ASP A 62 5.88 -19.05 14.04
N ASN A 63 6.86 -19.87 14.45
CA ASN A 63 7.50 -20.89 13.62
C ASN A 63 7.21 -22.32 14.08
N ILE A 64 6.34 -22.49 15.09
CA ILE A 64 6.02 -23.78 15.72
C ILE A 64 4.71 -24.32 15.17
N THR A 65 3.67 -23.48 15.14
CA THR A 65 2.30 -23.89 14.75
C THR A 65 2.25 -24.38 13.32
N VAL A 66 2.99 -23.71 12.43
CA VAL A 66 3.20 -24.13 11.05
C VAL A 66 4.70 -24.33 10.84
N PRO A 67 5.22 -25.57 10.99
CA PRO A 67 6.65 -25.85 10.82
C PRO A 67 7.12 -25.59 9.40
N ASN A 68 8.31 -24.99 9.24
CA ASN A 68 8.94 -24.69 7.95
C ASN A 68 8.00 -24.02 6.92
N PRO A 69 7.34 -22.90 7.27
CA PRO A 69 6.36 -22.28 6.39
C PRO A 69 7.05 -21.70 5.14
N LYS A 70 6.59 -22.05 3.94
CA LYS A 70 7.12 -21.46 2.71
C LYS A 70 6.79 -19.96 2.64
N LYS A 71 7.69 -19.14 2.09
CA LYS A 71 7.36 -17.75 1.75
C LYS A 71 6.16 -17.72 0.80
N GLY A 72 5.18 -16.88 1.10
CA GLY A 72 3.91 -16.77 0.39
C GLY A 72 2.86 -17.83 0.76
N LEU A 73 3.14 -18.72 1.72
CA LEU A 73 2.14 -19.66 2.24
C LEU A 73 0.99 -18.88 2.88
N ILE A 74 -0.25 -19.19 2.50
CA ILE A 74 -1.46 -18.54 3.00
C ILE A 74 -2.21 -19.50 3.93
N ILE A 75 -2.68 -18.96 5.05
CA ILE A 75 -3.47 -19.65 6.07
C ILE A 75 -4.64 -18.74 6.50
N PHE A 76 -5.62 -19.32 7.17
CA PHE A 76 -6.56 -18.57 7.99
C PHE A 76 -6.18 -18.75 9.46
N ASN A 77 -5.98 -17.64 10.18
CA ASN A 77 -5.79 -17.67 11.63
C ASN A 77 -7.16 -17.67 12.32
N ASP A 78 -7.50 -18.77 13.01
CA ASP A 78 -8.72 -18.92 13.82
C ASP A 78 -8.45 -18.75 15.33
N GLY A 79 -7.20 -18.43 15.68
CA GLY A 79 -6.75 -18.15 17.03
C GLY A 79 -7.13 -16.76 17.54
N SER A 80 -7.04 -16.57 18.85
CA SER A 80 -7.31 -15.29 19.53
C SER A 80 -6.05 -14.58 20.04
N SER A 81 -4.87 -15.21 19.94
CA SER A 81 -3.60 -14.61 20.41
C SER A 81 -3.14 -13.43 19.57
N ILE A 82 -3.42 -13.47 18.26
CA ILE A 82 -3.34 -12.33 17.34
C ILE A 82 -4.67 -12.21 16.60
N HIS A 83 -4.86 -11.13 15.84
CA HIS A 83 -6.11 -10.89 15.12
C HIS A 83 -6.46 -12.09 14.23
N GLU A 84 -7.72 -12.54 14.31
CA GLU A 84 -8.30 -13.53 13.41
C GLU A 84 -8.27 -13.00 11.96
N GLY A 85 -8.06 -13.89 10.98
CA GLY A 85 -8.15 -13.54 9.56
C GLY A 85 -7.13 -14.25 8.68
N PHE A 86 -7.05 -13.85 7.41
CA PHE A 86 -6.10 -14.46 6.47
C PHE A 86 -4.69 -13.91 6.67
N TYR A 87 -3.71 -14.79 6.79
CA TYR A 87 -2.30 -14.43 6.87
C TYR A 87 -1.52 -15.07 5.74
N TYR A 88 -0.44 -14.41 5.32
CA TYR A 88 0.59 -15.04 4.51
C TYR A 88 1.96 -14.89 5.16
N ASN A 89 2.85 -15.87 4.95
CA ASN A 89 4.24 -15.74 5.38
C ASN A 89 5.00 -14.80 4.42
N SER A 90 5.23 -13.55 4.82
CA SER A 90 6.04 -12.59 4.06
C SER A 90 7.55 -12.75 4.29
N GLY A 91 7.93 -13.50 5.33
CA GLY A 91 9.30 -13.81 5.72
C GLY A 91 9.91 -14.97 4.94
N THR A 92 10.88 -15.64 5.55
CA THR A 92 11.51 -16.84 5.00
C THR A 92 11.01 -18.08 5.73
N THR A 93 11.48 -19.26 5.31
CA THR A 93 11.14 -20.53 5.97
C THR A 93 11.74 -20.66 7.37
N THR A 94 12.92 -20.07 7.62
CA THR A 94 13.57 -20.11 8.94
C THR A 94 13.19 -18.93 9.82
N THR A 95 12.81 -17.81 9.20
CA THR A 95 12.34 -16.59 9.87
C THR A 95 10.97 -16.18 9.32
N PRO A 96 9.89 -16.89 9.69
CA PRO A 96 8.56 -16.54 9.22
C PRO A 96 8.14 -15.16 9.73
N LYS A 97 7.32 -14.52 8.91
CA LYS A 97 6.61 -13.29 9.27
C LYS A 97 5.18 -13.38 8.78
N TRP A 98 4.28 -13.79 9.66
CA TRP A 98 2.85 -13.82 9.38
C TRP A 98 2.31 -12.41 9.26
N THR A 99 1.90 -12.04 8.06
CA THR A 99 1.36 -10.73 7.73
C THR A 99 -0.12 -10.86 7.41
N LEU A 100 -0.94 -10.11 8.16
CA LEU A 100 -2.39 -10.08 7.96
C LEU A 100 -2.73 -9.50 6.57
N LEU A 101 -3.56 -10.21 5.82
CA LEU A 101 -4.25 -9.71 4.65
C LEU A 101 -5.48 -8.95 5.11
N SER A 102 -5.38 -7.62 5.15
CA SER A 102 -6.48 -6.75 5.54
C SER A 102 -7.07 -6.05 4.32
N ALA A 103 -8.39 -6.10 4.18
CA ALA A 103 -9.11 -5.31 3.19
C ALA A 103 -9.30 -3.88 3.70
N HIS A 104 -9.13 -2.91 2.81
CA HIS A 104 -9.51 -1.53 3.05
C HIS A 104 -11.01 -1.39 2.76
N ASP A 105 -11.78 -0.83 3.69
CA ASP A 105 -13.18 -0.50 3.50
C ASP A 105 -13.49 0.90 4.05
N SER A 106 -14.74 1.36 3.92
CA SER A 106 -15.17 2.68 4.37
C SER A 106 -15.10 2.90 5.89
N SER A 107 -14.81 1.85 6.67
CA SER A 107 -14.70 1.84 8.12
C SER A 107 -13.33 1.41 8.64
N LYS A 108 -12.44 0.92 7.77
CA LYS A 108 -11.12 0.37 8.13
C LYS A 108 -10.05 0.68 7.10
N GLY A 109 -8.96 1.26 7.59
CA GLY A 109 -7.81 1.68 6.79
C GLY A 109 -7.97 3.12 6.30
N SER A 110 -6.88 3.87 6.33
CA SER A 110 -6.75 5.11 5.57
C SER A 110 -5.69 4.85 4.52
N PHE A 111 -5.88 5.35 3.30
CA PHE A 111 -4.75 5.41 2.38
C PHE A 111 -3.74 6.40 2.94
N VAL A 112 -2.50 5.96 3.15
CA VAL A 112 -1.44 6.79 3.72
C VAL A 112 -0.24 6.84 2.77
N ALA A 113 0.14 8.04 2.37
CA ALA A 113 1.41 8.31 1.71
C ALA A 113 2.39 8.89 2.74
N LYS A 114 3.63 8.41 2.77
CA LYS A 114 4.66 8.83 3.74
C LYS A 114 5.99 9.13 3.07
N ILE A 115 6.65 10.18 3.52
CA ILE A 115 8.07 10.43 3.28
C ILE A 115 8.76 10.34 4.64
N PRO A 116 9.63 9.34 4.85
CA PRO A 116 10.36 9.19 6.10
C PRO A 116 11.18 10.43 6.44
N PHE A 117 11.52 10.55 7.73
CA PHE A 117 12.37 11.62 8.21
C PHE A 117 13.70 11.65 7.46
N SER A 118 13.89 12.70 6.67
CA SER A 118 15.00 12.85 5.73
C SER A 118 15.32 14.33 5.51
N LEU A 119 16.40 14.64 4.81
CA LEU A 119 16.75 16.02 4.46
C LEU A 119 15.59 16.67 3.69
N ALA A 120 15.21 17.88 4.08
CA ALA A 120 14.17 18.65 3.41
C ALA A 120 14.54 18.86 1.93
N ASN A 121 13.62 18.53 1.01
CA ASN A 121 13.83 18.63 -0.43
C ASN A 121 12.49 18.93 -1.13
N PRO A 122 12.37 20.01 -1.92
CA PRO A 122 11.15 20.31 -2.69
C PRO A 122 10.71 19.24 -3.70
N SER A 123 11.58 18.29 -4.02
CA SER A 123 11.28 17.13 -4.87
C SER A 123 10.60 15.99 -4.10
N HIS A 124 10.60 16.04 -2.76
CA HIS A 124 9.85 15.13 -1.90
C HIS A 124 8.37 15.49 -1.92
N VAL A 125 7.65 14.94 -2.91
CA VAL A 125 6.22 15.14 -3.12
C VAL A 125 5.44 13.93 -2.65
N LEU A 126 4.48 14.14 -1.75
CA LEU A 126 3.46 13.15 -1.42
C LEU A 126 2.31 13.26 -2.42
N SER A 127 1.97 12.15 -3.06
CA SER A 127 0.84 12.05 -4.00
C SER A 127 -0.21 11.11 -3.43
N LEU A 128 -1.42 11.60 -3.20
CA LEU A 128 -2.52 10.78 -2.70
C LEU A 128 -3.86 11.29 -3.22
N GLY A 129 -4.64 10.41 -3.85
CA GLY A 129 -5.92 10.78 -4.45
C GLY A 129 -5.74 11.88 -5.50
N ASP A 130 -6.46 12.99 -5.30
CA ASP A 130 -6.57 14.11 -6.23
C ASP A 130 -5.51 15.20 -6.01
N ILE A 131 -4.69 15.09 -4.96
CA ILE A 131 -3.74 16.15 -4.59
C ILE A 131 -2.32 15.63 -4.41
N GLU A 132 -1.41 16.58 -4.53
CA GLU A 132 -0.03 16.43 -4.17
C GLU A 132 0.37 17.52 -3.20
N VAL A 133 1.10 17.15 -2.16
CA VAL A 133 1.63 18.08 -1.16
C VAL A 133 3.12 17.90 -1.01
N ARG A 134 3.80 18.98 -0.65
CA ARG A 134 5.24 18.97 -0.40
C ARG A 134 5.63 20.04 0.61
N TYR A 135 6.82 19.91 1.14
CA TYR A 135 7.51 21.00 1.81
C TYR A 135 8.50 21.64 0.84
N ASN A 136 8.27 22.89 0.49
CA ASN A 136 9.17 23.66 -0.38
C ASN A 136 10.13 24.49 0.48
N ALA A 137 11.33 23.94 0.70
CA ALA A 137 12.39 24.60 1.46
C ALA A 137 13.22 25.55 0.59
N THR A 138 13.46 26.76 1.08
CA THR A 138 14.48 27.71 0.62
C THR A 138 15.47 27.92 1.77
N GLY A 139 16.47 27.04 1.88
CA GLY A 139 17.39 27.03 3.02
C GLY A 139 16.75 26.41 4.27
N ILE A 140 16.81 27.09 5.42
CA ILE A 140 16.21 26.63 6.67
C ILE A 140 14.71 26.95 6.82
N ASN A 141 14.17 27.74 5.90
CA ASN A 141 12.77 28.13 5.90
C ASN A 141 12.04 27.50 4.73
N GLY A 142 10.72 27.39 4.83
CA GLY A 142 9.93 26.90 3.71
C GLY A 142 8.44 26.90 3.98
N TYR A 143 7.69 26.52 2.96
CA TYR A 143 6.23 26.47 3.01
C TYR A 143 5.72 25.09 2.66
N SER A 144 4.66 24.70 3.34
CA SER A 144 3.82 23.61 2.86
C SER A 144 3.11 24.06 1.59
N GLN A 145 3.21 23.26 0.54
CA GLN A 145 2.58 23.54 -0.76
C GLN A 145 1.65 22.41 -1.16
N ILE A 146 0.62 22.77 -1.92
CA ILE A 146 -0.37 21.87 -2.50
C ILE A 146 -0.49 22.13 -3.99
N ARG A 147 -0.80 21.08 -4.75
CA ARG A 147 -1.36 21.19 -6.09
C ARG A 147 -2.42 20.12 -6.30
N PHE A 148 -3.29 20.36 -7.26
CA PHE A 148 -4.33 19.45 -7.68
C PHE A 148 -3.86 18.69 -8.92
N LYS A 149 -4.16 17.40 -8.94
CA LYS A 149 -3.91 16.53 -10.09
C LYS A 149 -5.04 16.69 -11.10
N ASN A 150 -4.73 16.43 -12.36
CA ASN A 150 -5.71 16.39 -13.45
C ASN A 150 -6.51 17.69 -13.67
N LEU A 151 -5.99 18.85 -13.25
CA LEU A 151 -6.53 20.15 -13.63
C LEU A 151 -5.89 20.64 -14.92
N ALA A 152 -6.69 21.20 -15.82
CA ALA A 152 -6.16 21.89 -16.98
C ALA A 152 -5.39 23.16 -16.56
N PRO A 153 -4.41 23.64 -17.35
CA PRO A 153 -3.74 24.90 -17.05
C PRO A 153 -4.74 26.06 -16.93
N GLY A 154 -4.71 26.76 -15.80
CA GLY A 154 -5.64 27.87 -15.50
C GLY A 154 -6.96 27.44 -14.83
N GLU A 155 -7.24 26.14 -14.75
CA GLU A 155 -8.36 25.62 -13.95
C GLU A 155 -8.03 25.69 -12.46
N THR A 156 -9.05 25.99 -11.65
CA THR A 156 -8.92 26.06 -10.19
C THR A 156 -9.98 25.23 -9.49
N HIS A 157 -9.61 24.53 -8.42
CA HIS A 157 -10.55 23.82 -7.54
C HIS A 157 -10.62 24.46 -6.16
N LYS A 158 -11.84 24.55 -5.62
CA LYS A 158 -12.05 25.12 -4.29
C LYS A 158 -11.75 24.08 -3.21
N TYR A 159 -11.00 24.48 -2.19
CA TYR A 159 -10.76 23.66 -1.00
C TYR A 159 -10.74 24.52 0.25
N VAL A 160 -10.90 23.87 1.41
CA VAL A 160 -10.84 24.50 2.73
C VAL A 160 -9.74 23.84 3.54
N THR A 161 -8.94 24.64 4.24
CA THR A 161 -7.90 24.17 5.16
C THR A 161 -8.26 24.46 6.60
N PHE A 162 -7.96 23.53 7.50
CA PHE A 162 -7.87 23.76 8.93
C PHE A 162 -6.43 23.47 9.37
N ASN A 163 -5.68 24.54 9.62
CA ASN A 163 -4.26 24.45 9.98
C ASN A 163 -4.14 24.43 11.50
N THR A 164 -3.30 23.55 12.03
CA THR A 164 -2.82 23.57 13.41
C THR A 164 -1.31 23.44 13.39
N GLU A 165 -0.62 24.49 13.80
CA GLU A 165 0.83 24.60 13.74
C GLU A 165 1.36 24.77 15.17
N ASN A 166 2.41 24.02 15.52
CA ASN A 166 3.01 24.07 16.84
C ASN A 166 4.53 24.12 16.73
N TRP A 167 5.16 24.99 17.49
CA TRP A 167 6.61 25.15 17.47
C TRP A 167 7.21 25.25 18.87
N THR A 168 8.49 24.88 18.98
CA THR A 168 9.26 24.87 20.23
C THR A 168 10.68 25.44 19.96
N PRO A 169 11.44 25.86 21.00
CA PRO A 169 12.36 27.01 21.07
C PRO A 169 13.10 27.49 19.79
N PRO A 170 13.29 28.82 19.62
CA PRO A 170 13.54 29.79 20.70
C PRO A 170 12.28 30.42 21.34
N SER A 171 11.12 30.26 20.73
CA SER A 171 9.82 30.48 21.37
C SER A 171 8.97 29.22 21.28
N THR A 172 7.94 29.13 22.11
CA THR A 172 6.91 28.09 22.02
C THR A 172 5.60 28.76 21.67
N GLY A 173 4.85 28.17 20.75
CA GLY A 173 3.55 28.71 20.39
C GLY A 173 2.74 27.77 19.52
N ARG A 174 1.51 28.21 19.27
CA ARG A 174 0.53 27.52 18.46
C ARG A 174 -0.20 28.51 17.57
N TYR A 175 -0.44 28.13 16.34
CA TYR A 175 -1.25 28.88 15.39
C TYR A 175 -2.36 27.97 14.84
N ASN A 176 -3.57 28.51 14.74
CA ASN A 176 -4.69 27.81 14.10
C ASN A 176 -5.37 28.76 13.11
N SER A 177 -5.77 28.24 11.95
CA SER A 177 -6.49 29.02 10.96
C SER A 177 -7.46 28.14 10.18
N THR A 178 -8.55 28.74 9.70
CA THR A 178 -9.45 28.13 8.72
C THR A 178 -9.54 29.05 7.52
N THR A 179 -9.23 28.53 6.33
CA THR A 179 -9.18 29.36 5.10
C THR A 179 -9.84 28.63 3.94
N THR A 180 -10.59 29.36 3.11
CA THR A 180 -11.14 28.87 1.85
C THR A 180 -10.28 29.34 0.69
N CYS A 181 -9.95 28.45 -0.24
CA CYS A 181 -8.84 28.62 -1.15
C CYS A 181 -9.12 28.06 -2.53
N LEU A 182 -8.33 28.50 -3.51
CA LEU A 182 -8.32 27.98 -4.87
C LEU A 182 -6.99 27.27 -5.11
N GLY A 183 -7.06 25.99 -5.43
CA GLY A 183 -5.91 25.16 -5.80
C GLY A 183 -5.79 25.08 -7.31
N THR A 184 -4.57 24.88 -7.79
CA THR A 184 -4.25 24.84 -9.22
C THR A 184 -3.47 23.58 -9.58
N SER A 185 -3.21 23.36 -10.86
CA SER A 185 -2.28 22.31 -11.33
C SER A 185 -0.81 22.56 -10.95
N SER A 186 -0.48 23.77 -10.51
CA SER A 186 0.86 24.17 -10.06
C SER A 186 0.93 24.19 -8.54
N PHE A 187 2.12 23.93 -7.99
CA PHE A 187 2.32 24.05 -6.55
C PHE A 187 2.14 25.49 -6.08
N THR A 188 1.22 25.68 -5.16
CA THR A 188 0.99 26.94 -4.45
C THR A 188 1.11 26.69 -2.95
N ASN A 189 1.44 27.73 -2.18
CA ASN A 189 1.45 27.61 -0.72
C ASN A 189 0.06 27.21 -0.22
N ILE A 190 0.03 26.30 0.75
CA ILE A 190 -1.22 25.96 1.43
C ILE A 190 -1.68 27.22 2.15
N CYS A 191 -2.78 27.78 1.67
CA CYS A 191 -3.41 28.95 2.27
C CYS A 191 -3.66 28.78 3.77
N GLY A 192 -3.50 29.87 4.51
CA GLY A 192 -3.64 29.87 5.96
C GLY A 192 -2.55 29.10 6.71
N SER A 193 -1.66 28.35 6.04
CA SER A 193 -0.43 27.86 6.66
C SER A 193 0.63 28.95 6.69
N THR A 194 1.53 28.91 7.67
CA THR A 194 2.62 29.87 7.79
C THR A 194 3.95 29.30 7.32
N GLU A 195 4.96 30.16 7.25
CA GLU A 195 6.33 29.75 6.94
C GLU A 195 6.91 28.94 8.10
N ILE A 196 7.37 27.73 7.81
CA ILE A 196 8.10 26.90 8.76
C ILE A 196 9.53 27.42 8.83
N LYS A 197 9.91 27.99 9.97
CA LYS A 197 11.20 28.70 10.17
C LYS A 197 11.86 28.47 11.53
N LEU A 198 11.33 27.54 12.34
CA LEU A 198 11.76 27.31 13.72
C LEU A 198 12.48 25.99 13.88
N ASN A 199 13.35 25.87 14.90
CA ASN A 199 14.21 24.68 15.07
C ASN A 199 13.43 23.36 15.16
N LYS A 200 12.20 23.41 15.69
CA LYS A 200 11.31 22.26 15.83
C LYS A 200 9.89 22.72 15.63
N GLU A 201 9.23 22.17 14.62
CA GLU A 201 7.86 22.53 14.27
C GLU A 201 7.07 21.30 13.85
N PHE A 202 5.80 21.25 14.22
CA PHE A 202 4.87 20.21 13.81
C PHE A 202 3.55 20.84 13.40
N ASN A 203 3.18 20.63 12.14
CA ASN A 203 1.97 21.18 11.54
C ASN A 203 1.06 20.03 11.08
N SER A 204 -0.22 20.13 11.41
CA SER A 204 -1.29 19.26 10.94
C SER A 204 -2.30 20.11 10.20
N ILE A 205 -2.57 19.77 8.94
CA ILE A 205 -3.45 20.51 8.06
C ILE A 205 -4.53 19.57 7.54
N LEU A 206 -5.76 19.76 7.99
CA LEU A 206 -6.90 19.11 7.36
C LEU A 206 -7.29 19.88 6.10
N ILE A 207 -7.51 19.16 5.01
CA ILE A 207 -7.83 19.70 3.69
C ILE A 207 -9.14 19.06 3.25
N TYR A 208 -10.16 19.88 3.04
CA TYR A 208 -11.47 19.48 2.54
C TYR A 208 -11.60 19.92 1.10
N ILE A 209 -11.78 18.96 0.20
CA ILE A 209 -11.96 19.20 -1.23
C ILE A 209 -13.40 18.91 -1.59
N PHE A 210 -14.06 19.88 -2.19
CA PHE A 210 -15.45 19.79 -2.63
C PHE A 210 -15.48 19.36 -4.09
N LYS A 211 -16.04 18.18 -4.38
CA LYS A 211 -16.18 17.71 -5.77
C LYS A 211 -17.52 16.99 -5.93
N GLU A 212 -18.36 17.50 -6.83
CA GLU A 212 -19.57 16.81 -7.32
C GLU A 212 -20.55 16.30 -6.23
N GLY A 213 -20.58 16.96 -5.06
CA GLY A 213 -21.46 16.58 -3.95
C GLY A 213 -20.79 15.70 -2.88
N ASP A 214 -19.57 15.23 -3.13
CA ASP A 214 -18.74 14.48 -2.19
C ASP A 214 -17.62 15.33 -1.56
N TYR A 215 -17.20 14.91 -0.37
CA TYR A 215 -16.07 15.48 0.37
C TYR A 215 -14.91 14.48 0.35
N ASN A 216 -13.80 14.86 -0.26
CA ASN A 216 -12.53 14.18 0.01
C ASN A 216 -11.83 14.90 1.15
N VAL A 217 -11.53 14.18 2.24
CA VAL A 217 -10.84 14.74 3.40
C VAL A 217 -9.43 14.18 3.47
N TYR A 218 -8.46 15.09 3.52
CA TYR A 218 -7.05 14.74 3.69
C TYR A 218 -6.53 15.33 4.99
N ASN A 219 -5.62 14.63 5.66
CA ASN A 219 -4.86 15.18 6.78
C ASN A 219 -3.37 15.10 6.46
N TYR A 220 -2.79 16.25 6.16
CA TYR A 220 -1.37 16.41 5.89
C TYR A 220 -0.65 16.81 7.17
N LYS A 221 0.36 16.03 7.56
CA LYS A 221 1.20 16.27 8.71
C LYS A 221 2.64 16.43 8.27
N ILE A 222 3.30 17.46 8.80
CA ILE A 222 4.74 17.68 8.64
C ILE A 222 5.39 17.85 10.01
N SER A 223 6.46 17.12 10.22
CA SER A 223 7.40 17.37 11.32
C SER A 223 8.66 17.98 10.72
N PHE A 224 9.17 19.03 11.33
CA PHE A 224 10.37 19.75 10.91
C PHE A 224 11.35 19.85 12.08
N ILE A 225 12.62 19.57 11.81
CA ILE A 225 13.73 19.78 12.75
C ILE A 225 14.94 20.35 12.01
N THR A 226 15.52 21.43 12.53
CA THR A 226 16.89 21.85 12.17
C THR A 226 17.88 21.16 13.10
N LYS A 227 18.82 20.40 12.54
CA LYS A 227 19.86 19.73 13.32
C LYS A 227 21.08 20.65 13.53
N SER A 228 22.02 20.22 14.38
CA SER A 228 23.27 20.94 14.65
C SER A 228 24.17 21.14 13.44
N ASP A 229 23.94 20.40 12.35
CA ASP A 229 24.60 20.58 11.05
C ASP A 229 24.06 21.79 10.25
N GLY A 230 23.09 22.53 10.81
CA GLY A 230 22.45 23.69 10.18
C GLY A 230 21.47 23.31 9.07
N LYS A 231 21.16 22.02 8.90
CA LYS A 231 20.24 21.53 7.86
C LYS A 231 18.88 21.19 8.42
N SER A 232 17.87 21.35 7.57
CA SER A 232 16.48 21.06 7.87
C SER A 232 16.09 19.65 7.45
N TYR A 233 15.44 18.93 8.35
CA TYR A 233 14.95 17.58 8.13
C TYR A 233 13.44 17.57 8.34
N THR A 234 12.75 16.83 7.48
CA THR A 234 11.30 16.72 7.50
C THR A 234 10.82 15.30 7.40
N SER A 235 9.70 15.00 8.05
CA SER A 235 8.86 13.84 7.73
C SER A 235 7.49 14.32 7.29
N LEU A 236 6.94 13.70 6.25
CA LEU A 236 5.65 14.06 5.70
C LEU A 236 4.72 12.84 5.75
N ILE A 237 3.49 13.05 6.18
CA ILE A 237 2.44 12.03 6.17
C ILE A 237 1.19 12.68 5.58
N MET A 238 0.51 12.00 4.66
CA MET A 238 -0.80 12.40 4.18
C MET A 238 -1.74 11.20 4.25
N GLU A 239 -2.86 11.40 4.95
CA GLU A 239 -3.91 10.41 5.16
C GLU A 239 -5.14 10.88 4.39
N LYS A 240 -5.81 9.97 3.66
CA LYS A 240 -7.12 10.22 3.05
C LYS A 240 -8.19 9.43 3.80
N TYR A 241 -9.28 10.10 4.19
CA TYR A 241 -10.48 9.52 4.80
C TYR A 241 -11.64 9.52 3.81
#